data_AF-V5RIM6-F1
#
_entry.id   AF-V5RIM6-F1
#
_cell.length_a   1.000
_cell.length_b   1.000
_cell.length_c   1.000
_cell.angle_alpha   90.00
_cell.angle_beta   90.00
_cell.angle_gamma   90.00
#
_symmetry.space_group_name_H-M   'P 1'
#
loop_
_entity.id
_entity.type
_entity.pdbx_description
1 polymer ?
#
loop_
_entity_poly.entity_id
_entity_poly.type
_entity_poly.pdbx_seq_one_letter_code
_entity_poly.pdbx_strand_id
1 'polypeptide(L)'
;MNKKEMMKQINIFLNKQGCQDILFYAPKDARFLVKENYRVIKDLFKISFKNKNMQNINIFLKFNPNSYIYRASNEDTISYLMELSDDDKNNIDEILNLYSGRDDNIGFEKMEFSLQSSPVRFLNTLNEFEINIYVEILKYPNMIKQTCSITKIMFFDIFGHFMRDFLPLFV
;
A
#
# COMPACT_ATOMS: atom_id res chain seq x y z
N MET A 1 6.23 -4.84 13.78
CA MET A 1 5.69 -6.20 13.58
C MET A 1 6.36 -6.83 12.36
N ASN A 2 6.73 -8.11 12.39
CA ASN A 2 7.39 -8.75 11.25
C ASN A 2 6.38 -9.20 10.18
N LYS A 3 6.84 -9.37 8.93
CA LYS A 3 5.98 -9.72 7.78
C LYS A 3 5.23 -11.05 7.98
N LYS A 4 5.85 -12.04 8.63
CA LYS A 4 5.23 -13.35 8.90
C LYS A 4 4.01 -13.21 9.81
N GLU A 5 4.11 -12.41 10.86
CA GLU A 5 3.00 -12.15 11.77
C GLU A 5 1.87 -11.35 11.09
N MET A 6 2.22 -10.37 10.25
CA MET A 6 1.25 -9.66 9.41
C MET A 6 0.45 -10.61 8.51
N MET A 7 1.12 -11.53 7.80
CA MET A 7 0.45 -12.51 6.95
C MET A 7 -0.45 -13.46 7.76
N LYS A 8 0.01 -13.88 8.95
CA LYS A 8 -0.78 -14.71 9.86
C LYS A 8 -2.06 -14.01 10.30
N GLN A 9 -2.00 -12.71 10.61
CA GLN A 9 -3.18 -11.92 11.00
C GLN A 9 -4.18 -11.79 9.86
N ILE A 10 -3.72 -11.57 8.63
CA ILE A 10 -4.59 -11.59 7.44
C ILE A 10 -5.29 -12.95 7.32
N ASN A 11 -4.53 -14.05 7.41
CA ASN A 11 -5.10 -15.38 7.29
C ASN A 11 -6.18 -15.65 8.35
N ILE A 12 -5.89 -15.31 9.61
CA ILE A 12 -6.86 -15.47 10.71
C ILE A 12 -8.12 -14.65 10.43
N PHE A 13 -7.97 -13.40 9.97
CA PHE A 13 -9.09 -12.54 9.64
C PHE A 13 -9.96 -13.12 8.51
N LEU A 14 -9.36 -13.49 7.38
CA LEU A 14 -10.08 -14.03 6.22
C LEU A 14 -10.83 -15.33 6.57
N ASN A 15 -10.20 -16.24 7.33
CA ASN A 15 -10.86 -17.46 7.79
C ASN A 15 -12.05 -17.16 8.72
N LYS A 16 -11.89 -16.21 9.67
CA LYS A 16 -12.99 -15.80 10.56
C LYS A 16 -14.15 -15.18 9.81
N GLN A 17 -13.88 -14.53 8.68
CA GLN A 17 -14.88 -13.97 7.80
C GLN A 17 -15.47 -15.01 6.83
N GLY A 18 -15.08 -16.27 6.88
CA GLY A 18 -15.66 -17.31 6.01
C GLY A 18 -15.22 -17.23 4.54
N CYS A 19 -14.12 -16.54 4.24
CA CYS A 19 -13.50 -16.59 2.92
C CYS A 19 -12.95 -18.01 2.63
N GLN A 20 -12.93 -18.40 1.36
CA GLN A 20 -12.51 -19.72 0.90
C GLN A 20 -11.28 -19.64 -0.01
N ASP A 21 -10.66 -20.78 -0.29
CA ASP A 21 -9.52 -20.93 -1.21
C ASP A 21 -8.39 -19.90 -0.94
N ILE A 22 -8.10 -19.66 0.35
CA ILE A 22 -7.13 -18.64 0.76
C ILE A 22 -5.71 -19.14 0.48
N LEU A 23 -5.01 -18.48 -0.43
CA LEU A 23 -3.66 -18.81 -0.86
C LEU A 23 -2.71 -17.62 -0.66
N PHE A 24 -1.59 -17.87 0.01
CA PHE A 24 -0.50 -16.92 0.18
C PHE A 24 0.66 -17.33 -0.73
N TYR A 25 1.06 -16.44 -1.62
CA TYR A 25 2.18 -16.69 -2.52
C TYR A 25 3.45 -16.02 -1.99
N ALA A 26 4.59 -16.66 -2.26
CA ALA A 26 5.90 -16.08 -1.99
C ALA A 26 6.07 -14.74 -2.74
N PRO A 27 6.78 -13.76 -2.15
CA PRO A 27 6.96 -12.47 -2.77
C PRO A 27 7.75 -12.60 -4.08
N LYS A 28 7.37 -11.79 -5.07
CA LYS A 28 8.03 -11.72 -6.38
C LYS A 28 8.14 -10.28 -6.85
N ASP A 29 9.12 -10.03 -7.71
CA ASP A 29 9.24 -8.75 -8.39
C ASP A 29 8.23 -8.68 -9.54
N ALA A 30 7.48 -7.58 -9.63
CA ALA A 30 6.55 -7.29 -10.72
C ALA A 30 7.14 -6.22 -11.64
N ARG A 31 7.30 -6.53 -12.92
CA ARG A 31 7.80 -5.60 -13.94
C ARG A 31 6.68 -5.21 -14.89
N PHE A 32 6.54 -3.92 -15.15
CA PHE A 32 5.52 -3.39 -16.06
C PHE A 32 6.01 -2.15 -16.80
N LEU A 33 5.36 -1.86 -17.92
CA LEU A 33 5.71 -0.73 -18.78
C LEU A 33 4.95 0.53 -18.34
N VAL A 34 5.69 1.59 -18.05
CA VAL A 34 5.16 2.92 -17.75
C VAL A 34 5.68 3.88 -18.80
N LYS A 35 4.80 4.34 -19.70
CA LYS A 35 5.16 5.09 -20.90
C LYS A 35 6.18 4.28 -21.73
N GLU A 36 7.43 4.77 -21.84
CA GLU A 36 8.52 4.15 -22.61
C GLU A 36 9.54 3.43 -21.72
N ASN A 37 9.35 3.41 -20.39
CA ASN A 37 10.30 2.83 -19.44
C ASN A 37 9.68 1.65 -18.67
N TYR A 38 10.54 0.69 -18.29
CA TYR A 38 10.13 -0.38 -17.39
C TYR A 38 10.31 0.03 -15.94
N ARG A 39 9.27 -0.20 -15.13
CA ARG A 39 9.34 -0.09 -13.67
C ARG A 39 9.26 -1.48 -13.05
N VAL A 40 9.99 -1.68 -11.95
CA VAL A 40 9.97 -2.92 -11.16
C VAL A 40 9.47 -2.60 -9.76
N ILE A 41 8.36 -3.22 -9.36
CA ILE A 41 7.92 -3.28 -7.97
C ILE A 41 8.54 -4.52 -7.35
N LYS A 42 9.53 -4.31 -6.48
CA LYS A 42 10.19 -5.40 -5.75
C LYS A 42 9.35 -5.91 -4.58
N ASP A 43 9.54 -7.19 -4.25
CA ASP A 43 8.99 -7.87 -3.06
C ASP A 43 7.46 -7.80 -2.91
N LEU A 44 6.72 -8.05 -3.99
CA LEU A 44 5.26 -8.03 -4.00
C LEU A 44 4.69 -9.36 -3.52
N PHE A 45 3.97 -9.36 -2.40
CA PHE A 45 3.23 -10.52 -1.91
C PHE A 45 1.88 -10.60 -2.62
N LYS A 46 1.44 -11.80 -2.98
CA LYS A 46 0.08 -12.03 -3.47
C LYS A 46 -0.70 -12.84 -2.45
N ILE A 47 -1.92 -12.41 -2.17
CA ILE A 47 -2.92 -13.14 -1.39
C ILE A 47 -4.14 -13.30 -2.28
N SER A 48 -4.55 -14.54 -2.52
CA SER A 48 -5.74 -14.86 -3.32
C SER A 48 -6.77 -15.53 -2.43
N PHE A 49 -8.04 -15.18 -2.57
CA PHE A 49 -9.14 -15.84 -1.85
C PHE A 49 -10.48 -15.63 -2.57
N LYS A 50 -11.48 -16.45 -2.23
CA LYS A 50 -12.88 -16.21 -2.58
C LYS A 50 -13.60 -15.56 -1.41
N ASN A 51 -14.28 -14.45 -1.68
CA ASN A 51 -15.13 -13.79 -0.68
C ASN A 51 -16.47 -14.53 -0.50
N LYS A 52 -17.32 -14.06 0.42
CA LYS A 52 -18.66 -14.67 0.66
C LYS A 52 -19.57 -14.67 -0.57
N ASN A 53 -19.34 -13.76 -1.52
CA ASN A 53 -20.08 -13.66 -2.77
C ASN A 53 -19.48 -14.53 -3.88
N MET A 54 -18.54 -15.42 -3.55
CA MET A 54 -17.84 -16.30 -4.49
C MET A 54 -17.01 -15.56 -5.55
N GLN A 55 -16.68 -14.29 -5.31
CA GLN A 55 -15.81 -13.51 -6.18
C GLN A 55 -14.35 -13.78 -5.82
N ASN A 56 -13.52 -13.94 -6.86
CA ASN A 56 -12.07 -14.08 -6.70
C ASN A 56 -11.45 -12.70 -6.41
N ILE A 57 -10.79 -12.58 -5.26
CA ILE A 57 -10.06 -11.40 -4.83
C ILE A 57 -8.56 -11.71 -4.82
N ASN A 58 -7.77 -10.85 -5.47
CA ASN A 58 -6.31 -10.88 -5.43
C ASN A 58 -5.78 -9.59 -4.83
N ILE A 59 -5.17 -9.69 -3.64
CA ILE A 59 -4.46 -8.58 -3.00
C ILE A 59 -2.97 -8.72 -3.28
N PHE A 60 -2.40 -7.71 -3.94
CA PHE A 60 -0.98 -7.54 -4.21
C PHE A 60 -0.41 -6.56 -3.20
N LEU A 61 0.24 -7.08 -2.16
CA LEU A 61 0.68 -6.34 -1.00
C LEU A 61 2.19 -6.07 -1.06
N LYS A 62 2.59 -4.81 -0.97
CA LYS A 62 3.98 -4.39 -0.82
C LYS A 62 4.18 -3.78 0.57
N PHE A 63 5.23 -4.17 1.27
CA PHE A 63 5.71 -3.44 2.45
C PHE A 63 6.83 -2.51 2.02
N ASN A 64 6.57 -1.22 2.00
CA ASN A 64 7.54 -0.23 1.56
C ASN A 64 8.70 -0.17 2.58
N PRO A 65 9.95 -0.49 2.17
CA PRO A 65 11.09 -0.48 3.08
C PRO A 65 11.75 0.91 3.20
N ASN A 66 11.36 1.85 2.35
CA ASN A 66 12.01 3.16 2.25
C ASN A 66 11.84 3.92 3.55
N SER A 67 12.88 4.66 3.93
CA SER A 67 12.85 5.47 5.13
C SER A 67 12.42 6.89 4.80
N TYR A 68 11.23 7.04 4.21
CA TYR A 68 10.69 8.33 3.78
C TYR A 68 9.39 8.65 4.51
N ILE A 69 9.17 9.92 4.80
CA ILE A 69 7.84 10.44 5.13
C ILE A 69 7.19 10.91 3.84
N TYR A 70 5.95 10.50 3.61
CA TYR A 70 5.22 10.86 2.40
C TYR A 70 4.18 11.94 2.68
N ARG A 71 3.96 12.79 1.67
CA ARG A 71 2.78 13.64 1.50
C ARG A 71 2.14 13.23 0.18
N ALA A 72 1.27 12.24 0.27
CA ALA A 72 0.56 11.70 -0.87
C ALA A 72 -0.94 11.68 -0.58
N SER A 73 -1.77 12.09 -1.55
CA SER A 73 -3.23 12.00 -1.48
C SER A 73 -3.71 10.97 -2.49
N ASN A 74 -4.67 10.12 -2.14
CA ASN A 74 -5.27 9.19 -3.11
C ASN A 74 -6.05 9.90 -4.24
N GLU A 75 -6.31 11.20 -4.12
CA GLU A 75 -7.04 12.00 -5.11
C GLU A 75 -6.10 12.77 -6.05
N ASP A 76 -4.88 13.05 -5.58
CA ASP A 76 -3.91 13.84 -6.32
C ASP A 76 -2.89 12.97 -7.05
N THR A 77 -2.51 13.42 -8.25
CA THR A 77 -1.50 12.75 -9.06
C THR A 77 -0.08 13.20 -8.73
N ILE A 78 0.10 14.02 -7.71
CA ILE A 78 1.39 14.50 -7.22
C ILE A 78 1.62 13.92 -5.83
N SER A 79 2.84 13.48 -5.58
CA SER A 79 3.27 13.05 -4.25
C SER A 79 4.59 13.71 -3.93
N TYR A 80 4.81 13.96 -2.65
CA TYR A 80 6.07 14.45 -2.13
C TYR A 80 6.64 13.47 -1.11
N LEU A 81 7.95 13.48 -0.95
CA LEU A 81 8.66 12.68 0.04
C LEU A 81 9.69 13.53 0.78
N MET A 82 10.01 13.12 1.99
CA MET A 82 11.15 13.61 2.75
C MET A 82 11.99 12.41 3.12
N GLU A 83 13.26 12.42 2.69
CA GLU A 83 14.21 11.39 3.07
C GLU A 83 14.67 11.59 4.50
N LEU A 84 14.66 10.50 5.29
CA LEU A 84 15.09 10.53 6.68
C LEU A 84 16.54 10.10 6.80
N SER A 85 17.35 10.95 7.45
CA SER A 85 18.68 10.58 7.91
C SER A 85 18.62 9.51 9.02
N ASP A 86 19.77 8.97 9.43
CA ASP A 86 19.81 8.01 10.54
C ASP A 86 19.37 8.62 11.89
N ASP A 87 19.69 9.90 12.12
CA ASP A 87 19.26 10.63 13.31
C ASP A 87 17.75 10.88 13.28
N ASP A 88 17.18 11.19 12.11
CA ASP A 88 15.74 11.41 11.95
C ASP A 88 14.93 10.15 12.24
N LYS A 89 15.46 8.96 11.88
CA LYS A 89 14.80 7.68 12.14
C LYS A 89 14.61 7.42 13.63
N ASN A 90 15.52 7.90 14.47
CA ASN A 90 15.43 7.76 15.92
C ASN A 90 14.42 8.73 16.54
N ASN A 91 14.10 9.84 15.86
CA ASN A 91 13.19 10.88 16.32
C ASN A 91 11.93 11.00 15.47
N ILE A 92 11.50 9.89 14.84
CA ILE A 92 10.42 9.90 13.85
C ILE A 92 9.14 10.52 14.41
N ASP A 93 8.75 10.19 15.64
CA ASP A 93 7.51 10.71 16.24
C ASP A 93 7.55 12.23 16.41
N GLU A 94 8.72 12.81 16.73
CA GLU A 94 8.89 14.27 16.82
C GLU A 94 8.75 14.92 15.46
N ILE A 95 9.32 14.31 14.42
CA ILE A 95 9.21 14.79 13.04
C ILE A 95 7.75 14.72 12.57
N LEU A 96 7.08 13.58 12.78
CA LEU A 96 5.67 13.43 12.43
C LEU A 96 4.82 14.50 13.14
N ASN A 97 5.09 14.78 14.41
CA ASN A 97 4.40 15.82 15.17
C ASN A 97 4.69 17.23 14.66
N LEU A 98 5.93 17.53 14.28
CA LEU A 98 6.33 18.84 13.76
C LEU A 98 5.60 19.18 12.45
N TYR A 99 5.42 18.19 11.59
CA TYR A 99 4.77 18.34 10.29
C TYR A 99 3.26 18.07 10.32
N SER A 100 2.73 17.52 11.42
CA SER A 100 1.30 17.25 11.59
C SER A 100 0.51 18.56 11.55
N GLY A 101 -0.44 18.66 10.61
CA GLY A 101 -1.29 19.85 10.45
C GLY A 101 -0.66 21.02 9.69
N ARG A 102 0.54 20.86 9.11
CA ARG A 102 1.10 21.84 8.16
C ARG A 102 0.74 21.49 6.73
N ASP A 103 0.10 22.42 6.02
CA ASP A 103 -0.25 22.25 4.61
C ASP A 103 0.92 22.56 3.65
N ASP A 104 2.01 23.16 4.15
CA ASP A 104 3.18 23.50 3.34
C ASP A 104 4.10 22.29 3.07
N ASN A 105 4.76 22.27 1.90
CA ASN A 105 5.66 21.18 1.51
C ASN A 105 7.12 21.46 1.90
N ILE A 106 7.38 22.24 2.96
CA ILE A 106 8.75 22.59 3.35
C ILE A 106 9.50 21.33 3.75
N GLY A 107 10.70 21.14 3.18
CA GLY A 107 11.54 19.97 3.41
C GLY A 107 11.08 18.70 2.66
N PHE A 108 10.02 18.79 1.85
CA PHE A 108 9.59 17.69 0.99
C PHE A 108 9.98 17.93 -0.47
N GLU A 109 10.50 16.89 -1.10
CA GLU A 109 10.81 16.85 -2.52
C GLU A 109 9.68 16.22 -3.32
N LYS A 110 9.40 16.78 -4.51
CA LYS A 110 8.39 16.23 -5.41
C LYS A 110 8.90 14.91 -5.99
N MET A 111 8.08 13.87 -5.90
CA MET A 111 8.40 12.58 -6.51
C MET A 111 8.32 12.66 -8.02
N GLU A 112 9.32 12.09 -8.72
CA GLU A 112 9.30 11.93 -10.18
C GLU A 112 8.06 11.13 -10.62
N PHE A 113 7.76 10.05 -9.90
CA PHE A 113 6.56 9.24 -10.07
C PHE A 113 5.75 9.28 -8.79
N SER A 114 4.50 9.75 -8.90
CA SER A 114 3.59 9.73 -7.75
C SER A 114 3.32 8.31 -7.28
N LEU A 115 3.01 8.17 -5.99
CA LEU A 115 2.77 6.87 -5.36
C LEU A 115 1.56 6.15 -5.99
N GLN A 116 0.62 6.92 -6.53
CA GLN A 116 -0.62 6.48 -7.18
C GLN A 116 -0.39 6.04 -8.65
N SER A 117 0.55 6.67 -9.36
CA SER A 117 0.65 6.51 -10.82
C SER A 117 1.00 5.09 -11.31
N SER A 118 1.67 4.31 -10.47
CA SER A 118 2.36 3.08 -10.88
C SER A 118 1.56 1.80 -10.73
N PRO A 119 0.84 1.56 -9.62
CA PRO A 119 0.10 0.30 -9.47
C PRO A 119 -1.09 0.14 -10.42
N VAL A 120 -1.72 1.24 -10.87
CA VAL A 120 -2.88 1.18 -11.79
C VAL A 120 -2.54 0.45 -13.08
N ARG A 121 -1.39 0.75 -13.71
CA ARG A 121 -0.99 0.11 -14.97
C ARG A 121 -0.69 -1.37 -14.79
N PHE A 122 -0.11 -1.75 -13.66
CA PHE A 122 0.13 -3.16 -13.34
C PHE A 122 -1.20 -3.93 -13.22
N LEU A 123 -2.18 -3.39 -12.49
CA LEU A 123 -3.47 -4.05 -12.32
C LEU A 123 -4.25 -4.22 -13.63
N ASN A 124 -4.15 -3.26 -14.56
CA ASN A 124 -4.79 -3.34 -15.88
C ASN A 124 -4.30 -4.50 -16.76
N THR A 125 -3.18 -5.13 -16.44
CA THR A 125 -2.65 -6.29 -17.18
C THR A 125 -3.15 -7.64 -16.67
N LEU A 126 -3.95 -7.64 -15.60
CA LEU A 126 -4.43 -8.85 -14.93
C LEU A 126 -5.83 -9.26 -15.42
N ASN A 127 -6.30 -10.43 -14.98
CA ASN A 127 -7.61 -10.99 -15.36
C ASN A 127 -8.76 -10.06 -14.96
N GLU A 128 -9.56 -9.60 -15.93
CA GLU A 128 -10.68 -8.68 -15.73
C GLU A 128 -11.87 -9.28 -14.96
N PHE A 129 -11.98 -10.61 -14.91
CA PHE A 129 -13.02 -11.32 -14.15
C PHE A 129 -12.69 -11.47 -12.67
N GLU A 130 -11.51 -11.01 -12.24
CA GLU A 130 -11.05 -11.06 -10.86
C GLU A 130 -10.89 -9.65 -10.30
N ILE A 131 -11.15 -9.48 -9.01
CA ILE A 131 -10.91 -8.21 -8.34
C ILE A 131 -9.43 -8.17 -7.96
N ASN A 132 -8.63 -7.44 -8.74
CA ASN A 132 -7.20 -7.28 -8.54
C ASN A 132 -6.90 -5.94 -7.86
N ILE A 133 -6.24 -6.01 -6.70
CA ILE A 133 -6.04 -4.86 -5.82
C ILE A 133 -4.57 -4.76 -5.48
N TYR A 134 -3.96 -3.60 -5.72
CA TYR A 134 -2.63 -3.30 -5.21
C TYR A 134 -2.72 -2.52 -3.92
N VAL A 135 -1.90 -2.90 -2.94
CA VAL A 135 -1.82 -2.27 -1.64
C VAL A 135 -0.35 -2.09 -1.26
N GLU A 136 0.04 -0.86 -0.95
CA GLU A 136 1.35 -0.57 -0.37
C GLU A 136 1.22 -0.13 1.08
N ILE A 137 1.84 -0.88 2.00
CA ILE A 137 1.93 -0.52 3.43
C ILE A 137 3.20 0.28 3.63
N LEU A 138 3.06 1.53 4.04
CA LEU A 138 4.18 2.42 4.32
C LEU A 138 4.92 2.01 5.60
N LYS A 139 6.20 2.35 5.67
CA LYS A 139 7.02 2.16 6.87
C LYS A 139 6.62 3.15 7.97
N TYR A 140 6.32 4.39 7.57
CA TYR A 140 5.92 5.49 8.43
C TYR A 140 4.57 6.06 7.96
N PRO A 141 3.79 6.67 8.87
CA PRO A 141 2.53 7.30 8.51
C PRO A 141 2.69 8.37 7.42
N ASN A 142 1.74 8.42 6.48
CA ASN A 142 1.65 9.53 5.54
C ASN A 142 1.13 10.79 6.26
N MET A 143 1.62 11.96 5.86
CA MET A 143 1.24 13.24 6.47
C MET A 143 -0.14 13.73 6.05
N ILE A 144 -0.66 13.26 4.92
CA ILE A 144 -1.99 13.60 4.43
C ILE A 144 -2.95 12.48 4.82
N LYS A 145 -4.09 12.83 5.41
CA LYS A 145 -5.13 11.86 5.73
C LYS A 145 -5.64 11.21 4.44
N GLN A 146 -5.61 9.89 4.40
CA GLN A 146 -6.12 9.14 3.25
C GLN A 146 -7.65 9.01 3.31
N THR A 147 -8.32 9.26 2.19
CA THR A 147 -9.71 8.83 1.99
C THR A 147 -9.73 7.35 1.61
N CYS A 148 -10.45 6.55 2.39
CA CYS A 148 -10.70 5.14 2.06
C CYS A 148 -11.91 5.04 1.13
N SER A 149 -11.71 4.99 -0.19
CA SER A 149 -12.75 4.56 -1.13
C SER A 149 -12.23 3.46 -2.04
N ILE A 150 -13.05 2.43 -2.27
CA ILE A 150 -12.70 1.23 -3.07
C ILE A 150 -12.13 1.61 -4.46
N THR A 151 -12.56 2.74 -5.02
CA THR A 151 -12.14 3.26 -6.32
C THR A 151 -10.81 4.03 -6.33
N LYS A 152 -10.22 4.35 -5.16
CA LYS A 152 -9.07 5.28 -5.05
C LYS A 152 -7.88 4.76 -4.25
N ILE A 153 -7.95 3.57 -3.66
CA ILE A 153 -6.94 3.13 -2.69
C ILE A 153 -5.73 2.49 -3.38
N MET A 154 -4.53 3.03 -3.08
CA MET A 154 -3.26 2.51 -3.60
C MET A 154 -2.18 2.31 -2.53
N PHE A 155 -2.33 2.88 -1.32
CA PHE A 155 -1.39 2.71 -0.20
C PHE A 155 -2.04 3.03 1.17
N PHE A 156 -1.42 2.54 2.26
CA PHE A 156 -1.84 2.74 3.66
C PHE A 156 -0.67 3.17 4.54
N ASP A 157 -0.94 4.07 5.47
CA ASP A 157 0.01 4.58 6.47
C ASP A 157 0.71 3.47 7.26
N ILE A 158 -0.08 2.52 7.78
CA ILE A 158 0.40 1.39 8.59
C ILE A 158 -0.52 0.18 8.42
N PHE A 159 0.02 -1.00 8.70
CA PHE A 159 -0.69 -2.29 8.56
C PHE A 159 -2.00 -2.36 9.35
N GLY A 160 -2.09 -1.72 10.51
CA GLY A 160 -3.31 -1.71 11.32
C GLY A 160 -4.51 -1.08 10.61
N HIS A 161 -4.28 0.01 9.86
CA HIS A 161 -5.34 0.67 9.09
C HIS A 161 -5.82 -0.21 7.93
N PHE A 162 -4.90 -0.89 7.24
CA PHE A 162 -5.25 -1.88 6.23
C PHE A 162 -6.18 -2.97 6.78
N MET A 163 -5.86 -3.54 7.95
CA MET A 163 -6.66 -4.60 8.55
C MET A 163 -8.04 -4.14 9.03
N ARG A 164 -8.13 -2.92 9.56
CA ARG A 164 -9.37 -2.40 10.16
C ARG A 164 -10.31 -1.77 9.13
N ASP A 165 -9.77 -1.00 8.20
CA ASP A 165 -10.57 -0.08 7.37
C ASP A 165 -10.73 -0.58 5.93
N PHE A 166 -9.81 -1.43 5.44
CA PHE A 166 -9.78 -1.82 4.03
C PHE A 166 -10.08 -3.29 3.76
N LEU A 167 -9.34 -4.21 4.39
CA LEU A 167 -9.54 -5.64 4.17
C LEU A 167 -11.01 -6.08 4.38
N PRO A 168 -11.76 -5.53 5.35
CA PRO A 168 -13.18 -5.86 5.52
C PRO A 168 -14.09 -5.48 4.34
N LEU A 169 -13.66 -4.62 3.42
CA LEU A 169 -14.46 -4.22 2.25
C LEU A 169 -14.55 -5.32 1.18
N PHE A 170 -13.71 -6.36 1.29
CA PHE A 170 -13.57 -7.40 0.26
C PHE A 170 -13.91 -8.82 0.75
N VAL A 171 -14.42 -8.97 1.98
CA VAL A 171 -14.75 -10.30 2.57
C VAL A 171 -16.20 -10.71 2.39
#